data_AF-A0A8T5E7T4-F1
#
_entry.id   AF-A0A8T5E7T4-F1
#
_cell.length_a   1.000
_cell.length_b   1.000
_cell.length_c   1.000
_cell.angle_alpha   90.00
_cell.angle_beta   90.00
_cell.angle_gamma   90.00
#
_symmetry.space_group_name_H-M   'P 1'
#
loop_
_entity.id
_entity.type
_entity.pdbx_description
1 polymer ?
#
loop_
_entity_poly.entity_id
_entity_poly.type
_entity_poly.pdbx_seq_one_letter_code
_entity_poly.pdbx_strand_id
1 'polypeptide(L)'
;IKKMRSVFKEKNSSACIATRTKRKEETGFATVEDGIIKEFKEKPTMKLQLSECLGIYMLGKDIIEKIKKKKSQKQINLSYDILQELSKEGKVSAYDIAEKEWIDAESPMVLERNEKLVTKIIKQMGL
;
A
#
# COMPACT_ATOMS: atom_id res chain seq x y z
N ILE A 1 7.92 11.20 -1.86
CA ILE A 1 7.89 11.78 -0.49
C ILE A 1 7.31 13.21 -0.44
N LYS A 2 7.81 14.22 -1.19
CA LYS A 2 7.29 15.61 -1.11
C LYS A 2 5.76 15.72 -1.22
N LYS A 3 5.15 15.07 -2.21
CA LYS A 3 3.69 15.06 -2.41
C LYS A 3 2.92 14.43 -1.23
N MET A 4 3.39 13.30 -0.71
CA MET A 4 2.81 12.67 0.49
C MET A 4 2.90 13.61 1.71
N ARG A 5 4.00 14.35 1.85
CA ARG A 5 4.17 15.37 2.90
C ARG A 5 3.17 16.51 2.77
N SER A 6 2.91 16.97 1.55
CA SER A 6 1.90 18.00 1.30
C SER A 6 0.53 17.52 1.75
N VAL A 7 0.10 16.32 1.32
CA VAL A 7 -1.18 15.72 1.73
C VAL A 7 -1.27 15.60 3.25
N PHE A 8 -0.23 15.09 3.91
CA PHE A 8 -0.20 14.96 5.37
C PHE A 8 -0.43 16.30 6.09
N LYS A 9 0.22 17.38 5.61
CA LYS A 9 0.08 18.72 6.18
C LYS A 9 -1.27 19.37 5.85
N GLU A 10 -1.69 19.33 4.59
CA GLU A 10 -2.93 19.95 4.11
C GLU A 10 -4.17 19.34 4.77
N LYS A 11 -4.13 18.04 5.06
CA LYS A 11 -5.22 17.33 5.75
C LYS A 11 -5.13 17.41 7.28
N ASN A 12 -4.08 18.05 7.82
CA ASN A 12 -3.81 18.12 9.26
C ASN A 12 -3.90 16.73 9.93
N SER A 13 -3.29 15.75 9.28
CA SER A 13 -3.43 14.34 9.64
C SER A 13 -2.51 13.96 10.80
N SER A 14 -2.94 12.99 11.60
CA SER A 14 -2.06 12.26 12.53
C SER A 14 -1.18 11.25 11.80
N ALA A 15 -1.69 10.67 10.71
CA ALA A 15 -0.92 9.78 9.83
C ALA A 15 -1.30 9.96 8.35
N CYS A 16 -0.35 9.70 7.45
CA CYS A 16 -0.61 9.51 6.03
C CYS A 16 -0.05 8.16 5.59
N ILE A 17 -0.83 7.38 4.85
CA ILE A 17 -0.45 6.05 4.35
C ILE A 17 -0.31 6.14 2.82
N ALA A 18 0.78 5.60 2.27
CA ALA A 18 0.86 5.40 0.83
C ALA A 18 -0.08 4.26 0.42
N THR A 19 -0.90 4.51 -0.58
CA THR A 19 -1.88 3.56 -1.09
C THR A 19 -1.70 3.34 -2.58
N ARG A 20 -2.24 2.24 -3.12
CA ARG A 20 -2.47 2.09 -4.57
C ARG A 20 -3.93 1.75 -4.85
N THR A 21 -4.42 2.25 -5.98
CA THR A 21 -5.76 1.94 -6.51
C THR A 21 -5.74 0.95 -7.65
N LYS A 22 -4.55 0.60 -8.15
CA LYS A 22 -4.34 -0.38 -9.21
C LYS A 22 -3.17 -1.31 -8.88
N ARG A 23 -3.26 -2.55 -9.35
CA ARG A 23 -2.21 -3.56 -9.21
C ARG A 23 -2.17 -4.43 -10.46
N LYS A 24 -0.96 -4.83 -10.85
CA LYS A 24 -0.78 -5.89 -11.84
C LYS A 24 -0.87 -7.25 -11.13
N GLU A 25 -1.79 -8.08 -11.57
CA GLU A 25 -1.97 -9.41 -10.99
C GLU A 25 -0.88 -10.39 -11.45
N GLU A 26 -0.59 -11.38 -10.61
CA GLU A 26 0.48 -12.36 -10.88
C GLU A 26 0.00 -13.56 -11.72
N THR A 27 -1.32 -13.74 -11.84
CA THR A 27 -1.98 -14.86 -12.49
C THR A 27 -2.92 -14.41 -13.60
N GLY A 28 -3.34 -15.35 -14.44
CA GLY A 28 -4.42 -15.14 -15.39
C GLY A 28 -5.78 -15.02 -14.70
N PHE A 29 -6.66 -14.22 -15.29
CA PHE A 29 -8.05 -14.02 -14.92
C PHE A 29 -8.94 -14.34 -16.12
N ALA A 30 -10.24 -14.53 -15.90
CA ALA A 30 -11.20 -14.77 -16.98
C ALA A 30 -12.51 -14.01 -16.76
N THR A 31 -13.18 -13.63 -17.86
CA THR A 31 -14.59 -13.23 -17.81
C THR A 31 -15.46 -14.48 -17.94
N VAL A 32 -16.44 -14.63 -17.04
CA VAL A 32 -17.32 -15.79 -16.99
C VAL A 32 -18.76 -15.32 -17.05
N GLU A 33 -19.52 -15.87 -17.99
CA GLU A 33 -20.96 -15.63 -18.17
C GLU A 33 -21.68 -16.97 -18.17
N ASP A 34 -22.66 -17.14 -17.28
CA ASP A 34 -23.41 -18.39 -17.10
C ASP A 34 -22.52 -19.64 -16.94
N GLY A 35 -21.37 -19.48 -16.25
CA GLY A 35 -20.39 -20.56 -16.06
C GLY A 35 -19.49 -20.84 -17.27
N ILE A 36 -19.63 -20.10 -18.37
CA ILE A 36 -18.81 -20.24 -19.59
C ILE A 36 -17.75 -19.14 -19.62
N ILE A 37 -16.48 -19.52 -19.81
CA ILE A 37 -15.38 -18.58 -20.02
C ILE A 37 -15.53 -17.91 -21.39
N LYS A 38 -15.59 -16.57 -21.40
CA LYS A 38 -15.68 -15.77 -22.63
C LYS A 38 -14.32 -15.22 -23.07
N GLU A 39 -13.45 -14.87 -22.12
CA GLU A 39 -12.14 -14.28 -22.39
C GLU A 39 -11.15 -14.65 -21.28
N PHE A 40 -9.90 -14.95 -21.64
CA PHE A 40 -8.78 -15.03 -20.71
C PHE A 40 -7.96 -13.72 -20.74
N LYS A 41 -7.56 -13.24 -19.57
CA LYS A 41 -6.72 -12.05 -19.36
C LYS A 41 -5.49 -12.46 -18.56
N GLU A 42 -4.34 -12.55 -19.21
CA GLU A 42 -3.09 -12.91 -18.53
C GLU A 42 -2.54 -11.70 -17.76
N LYS A 43 -2.38 -11.85 -16.44
CA LYS A 43 -1.75 -10.86 -15.54
C LYS A 43 -2.22 -9.41 -15.77
N PRO A 44 -3.54 -9.15 -15.78
CA PRO A 44 -4.07 -7.84 -16.08
C PRO A 44 -3.71 -6.85 -14.96
N THR A 45 -3.64 -5.56 -15.33
CA THR A 45 -3.69 -4.49 -14.33
C THR A 45 -5.14 -4.26 -13.96
N MET A 46 -5.49 -4.54 -12.71
CA MET A 46 -6.85 -4.38 -12.19
C MET A 46 -6.96 -3.12 -11.34
N LYS A 47 -8.15 -2.49 -11.37
CA LYS A 47 -8.53 -1.46 -10.40
C LYS A 47 -9.05 -2.16 -9.15
N LEU A 48 -8.47 -1.83 -8.01
CA LEU A 48 -8.86 -2.40 -6.72
C LEU A 48 -10.19 -1.76 -6.25
N GLN A 49 -11.08 -2.57 -5.67
CA GLN A 49 -12.32 -2.07 -5.08
C GLN A 49 -12.04 -1.18 -3.85
N LEU A 50 -11.05 -1.57 -3.06
CA LEU A 50 -10.52 -0.82 -1.93
C LEU A 50 -9.06 -0.51 -2.18
N SER A 51 -8.62 0.68 -1.75
CA SER A 51 -7.21 1.03 -1.87
C SER A 51 -6.36 0.14 -0.97
N GLU A 52 -5.27 -0.38 -1.51
CA GLU A 52 -4.32 -1.20 -0.76
C GLU A 52 -3.28 -0.31 -0.08
N CYS A 53 -2.96 -0.61 1.18
CA CYS A 53 -1.95 0.11 1.98
C CYS A 53 -0.56 -0.50 1.80
N LEU A 54 0.45 0.30 1.46
CA LEU A 54 1.76 -0.16 0.95
C LEU A 54 2.89 -0.18 2.00
N GLY A 55 2.56 -0.24 3.29
CA GLY A 55 3.58 -0.26 4.34
C GLY A 55 4.43 1.02 4.48
N ILE A 56 4.13 2.09 3.74
CA ILE A 56 4.83 3.38 3.81
C ILE A 56 3.96 4.40 4.54
N TYR A 57 4.51 4.97 5.60
CA TYR A 57 3.81 5.86 6.50
C TYR A 57 4.52 7.19 6.68
N MET A 58 3.73 8.25 6.86
CA MET A 58 4.16 9.51 7.46
C MET A 58 3.40 9.68 8.75
N LEU A 59 4.12 9.75 9.88
CA LEU A 59 3.54 9.75 11.21
C LEU A 59 3.78 11.09 11.89
N GLY A 60 2.72 11.62 12.53
CA GLY A 60 2.81 12.73 13.46
C GLY A 60 3.43 12.32 14.79
N LYS A 61 3.85 13.33 15.57
CA LYS A 61 4.41 13.11 16.92
C LYS A 61 3.43 12.42 17.86
N ASP A 62 2.13 12.67 17.69
CA ASP A 62 1.04 12.10 18.47
C ASP A 62 0.93 10.58 18.30
N ILE A 63 1.26 10.05 17.11
CA ILE A 63 1.34 8.61 16.88
C ILE A 63 2.47 7.99 17.71
N ILE A 64 3.63 8.64 17.78
CA ILE A 64 4.77 8.17 18.58
C ILE A 64 4.40 8.13 20.06
N GLU A 65 3.67 9.13 20.54
CA GLU A 65 3.15 9.14 21.92
C GLU A 65 2.15 8.02 22.18
N LYS A 66 1.23 7.74 21.24
CA LYS A 66 0.28 6.62 21.33
C LYS A 66 1.01 5.26 21.36
N ILE A 67 2.04 5.07 20.54
CA ILE A 67 2.89 3.86 20.56
C ILE A 67 3.54 3.70 21.95
N LYS A 68 4.13 4.76 22.51
CA LYS A 68 4.78 4.72 23.83
C LYS A 68 3.82 4.36 24.96
N LYS A 69 2.55 4.78 24.88
CA LYS A 69 1.51 4.42 25.86
C LYS A 69 1.16 2.93 25.84
N LYS A 70 1.43 2.24 24.72
CA LYS A 70 1.20 0.81 24.52
C LYS A 70 2.45 -0.06 24.74
N LYS A 71 3.52 0.49 25.33
CA LYS A 71 4.82 -0.19 25.53
C LYS A 71 4.78 -1.51 26.31
N SER A 72 3.72 -1.77 27.08
CA SER A 72 3.54 -3.04 27.80
C SER A 72 3.11 -4.18 26.89
N GLN A 73 2.63 -3.90 25.67
CA GLN A 73 2.31 -4.92 24.68
C GLN A 73 3.60 -5.42 24.03
N LYS A 74 3.78 -6.75 23.97
CA LYS A 74 4.95 -7.40 23.36
C LYS A 74 5.09 -7.06 21.86
N GLN A 75 3.96 -6.83 21.19
CA GLN A 75 3.89 -6.46 19.79
C GLN A 75 2.74 -5.47 19.61
N ILE A 76 2.95 -4.46 18.78
CA ILE A 76 1.94 -3.46 18.44
C ILE A 76 1.70 -3.56 16.93
N ASN A 77 0.45 -3.82 16.55
CA ASN A 77 0.01 -3.69 15.17
C ASN A 77 -0.38 -2.23 14.92
N LEU A 78 0.47 -1.49 14.20
CA LEU A 78 0.23 -0.06 13.96
C LEU A 78 -1.15 0.21 13.33
N SER A 79 -1.55 -0.60 12.34
CA SER A 79 -2.81 -0.41 11.63
C SER A 79 -4.03 -0.66 12.53
N TYR A 80 -4.04 -1.77 13.25
CA TYR A 80 -5.17 -2.17 14.08
C TYR A 80 -5.19 -1.43 15.44
N ASP A 81 -4.08 -1.45 16.17
CA ASP A 81 -4.03 -0.96 17.56
C ASP A 81 -4.02 0.56 17.67
N ILE A 82 -3.71 1.29 16.59
CA ILE A 82 -3.52 2.75 16.61
C ILE A 82 -4.29 3.43 15.48
N LEU A 83 -4.07 3.04 14.23
CA LEU A 83 -4.61 3.78 13.09
C LEU A 83 -6.10 3.53 12.84
N GLN A 84 -6.65 2.39 13.27
CA GLN A 84 -8.05 2.04 13.03
C GLN A 84 -9.05 2.99 13.71
N GLU A 85 -8.77 3.43 14.94
CA GLU A 85 -9.63 4.40 15.63
C GLU A 85 -9.47 5.79 15.01
N LEU A 86 -8.21 6.21 14.79
CA LEU A 86 -7.89 7.49 14.16
C LEU A 86 -8.45 7.63 12.74
N SER A 87 -8.58 6.53 11.99
CA SER A 87 -9.17 6.56 10.65
C SER A 87 -10.67 6.86 10.71
N LYS A 88 -11.38 6.32 11.71
CA LYS A 88 -12.79 6.64 11.97
C LYS A 88 -12.97 8.09 12.40
N GLU A 89 -11.98 8.67 13.06
CA GLU A 89 -11.94 10.10 13.42
C GLU A 89 -11.52 11.03 12.26
N GLY A 90 -11.21 10.48 11.07
CA GLY A 90 -10.73 11.27 9.94
C GLY A 90 -9.30 11.81 10.08
N LYS A 91 -8.50 11.25 10.99
CA LYS A 91 -7.10 11.66 11.27
C LYS A 91 -6.06 10.91 10.45
N VAL A 92 -6.48 9.94 9.64
CA VAL A 92 -5.61 9.17 8.76
C VAL A 92 -5.91 9.53 7.32
N SER A 93 -4.91 10.07 6.63
CA SER A 93 -4.98 10.42 5.21
C SER A 93 -4.35 9.33 4.34
N ALA A 94 -4.74 9.28 3.08
CA ALA A 94 -4.15 8.39 2.08
C ALA A 94 -3.46 9.20 0.98
N TYR A 95 -2.33 8.69 0.49
CA TYR A 95 -1.61 9.22 -0.66
C TYR A 95 -1.49 8.12 -1.73
N ASP A 96 -2.27 8.23 -2.80
CA ASP A 96 -2.17 7.31 -3.93
C ASP A 96 -0.83 7.51 -4.66
N ILE A 97 -0.07 6.42 -4.79
CA ILE A 97 1.19 6.42 -5.54
C ILE A 97 0.97 6.40 -7.05
N ALA A 98 -0.28 6.26 -7.51
CA ALA A 98 -0.70 6.14 -8.90
C ALA A 98 0.03 4.97 -9.58
N GLU A 99 0.63 5.20 -10.74
CA GLU A 99 1.30 4.17 -11.55
C GLU A 99 2.77 3.92 -11.14
N LYS A 100 3.21 4.44 -9.98
CA LYS A 100 4.58 4.19 -9.52
C LYS A 100 4.77 2.73 -9.15
N GLU A 101 5.90 2.18 -9.54
CA GLU A 101 6.27 0.83 -9.15
C GLU A 101 6.52 0.74 -7.64
N TRP A 102 5.93 -0.29 -7.04
CA TRP A 102 6.15 -0.68 -5.65
C TRP A 102 5.93 -2.18 -5.55
N ILE A 103 6.78 -2.84 -4.77
CA ILE A 103 6.70 -4.28 -4.48
C ILE A 103 7.11 -4.49 -3.03
N ASP A 104 6.40 -5.37 -2.34
CA ASP A 104 6.86 -5.93 -1.07
C ASP A 104 7.81 -7.09 -1.37
N ALA A 105 9.00 -7.02 -0.80
CA ALA A 105 10.06 -7.97 -1.08
C ALA A 105 9.84 -9.33 -0.40
N GLU A 106 8.85 -9.47 0.49
CA GLU A 106 8.34 -10.66 1.23
C GLU A 106 9.22 -11.92 1.27
N SER A 107 9.61 -12.47 0.11
CA SER A 107 10.57 -13.55 -0.02
C SER A 107 11.38 -13.45 -1.32
N PRO A 108 12.53 -14.14 -1.44
CA PRO A 108 13.28 -14.23 -2.70
C PRO A 108 12.43 -14.67 -3.89
N MET A 109 11.50 -15.60 -3.68
CA MET A 109 10.59 -16.09 -4.72
C MET A 109 9.69 -14.98 -5.28
N VAL A 110 9.23 -14.04 -4.44
CA VAL A 110 8.42 -12.90 -4.90
C VAL A 110 9.24 -11.99 -5.80
N LEU A 111 10.51 -11.74 -5.45
CA LEU A 111 11.41 -10.93 -6.25
C LEU A 111 11.74 -11.60 -7.60
N GLU A 112 12.01 -12.90 -7.60
CA GLU A 112 12.28 -13.68 -8.82
C GLU A 112 11.08 -13.68 -9.77
N ARG A 113 9.87 -13.95 -9.27
CA ARG A 113 8.63 -13.93 -10.07
C ARG A 113 8.35 -12.55 -10.66
N ASN A 114 8.82 -11.50 -10.00
CA ASN A 114 8.63 -10.11 -10.38
C ASN A 114 9.90 -9.46 -10.93
N GLU A 115 10.86 -10.24 -11.44
CA GLU A 115 12.18 -9.76 -11.89
C GLU A 115 12.09 -8.49 -12.75
N LYS A 116 11.22 -8.47 -13.77
CA LYS A 116 11.04 -7.31 -14.66
C LYS A 116 10.67 -6.03 -13.90
N LEU A 117 9.79 -6.15 -12.90
CA LEU A 117 9.38 -5.03 -12.06
C LEU A 117 10.52 -4.59 -11.15
N VAL A 118 11.20 -5.54 -10.51
CA VAL A 118 12.34 -5.29 -9.62
C VAL A 118 13.47 -4.61 -10.37
N THR A 119 13.88 -5.11 -11.54
CA THR A 119 14.89 -4.47 -12.39
C THR A 119 14.49 -3.06 -12.79
N LYS A 120 13.20 -2.82 -13.09
CA LYS A 120 12.71 -1.48 -13.42
C LYS A 120 12.82 -0.53 -12.22
N ILE A 121 12.52 -1.00 -11.01
CA ILE A 121 12.67 -0.23 -9.76
C ILE A 121 14.16 0.09 -9.53
N ILE A 122 15.05 -0.90 -9.63
CA ILE A 122 16.49 -0.73 -9.40
C ILE A 122 17.09 0.30 -10.37
N LYS A 123 16.72 0.25 -11.66
CA LYS A 123 17.16 1.24 -12.65
C LYS A 123 16.75 2.67 -12.30
N GLN A 124 15.58 2.86 -11.69
CA GLN A 124 15.14 4.19 -11.23
C GLN A 124 15.94 4.71 -10.04
N MET A 125 16.62 3.83 -9.30
CA MET A 125 17.53 4.19 -8.22
C MET A 125 18.91 4.62 -8.72
N GLY A 126 19.20 4.47 -10.02
CA GLY A 126 20.50 4.80 -10.62
C GLY A 126 21.53 3.67 -10.49
N LEU A 127 21.06 2.43 -10.34
CA LEU A 127 21.86 1.21 -10.29
C LEU A 127 21.65 0.36 -11.56
#